data_AF-A0A6V7XBQ7-F1
#
_entry.id   AF-A0A6V7XBQ7-F1
#
_cell.length_a   1.000
_cell.length_b   1.000
_cell.length_c   1.000
_cell.angle_alpha   90.00
_cell.angle_beta   90.00
_cell.angle_gamma   90.00
#
_symmetry.space_group_name_H-M   'P 1'
#
loop_
_entity.id
_entity.type
_entity.pdbx_description
1 polymer ?
#
loop_
_entity_poly.entity_id
_entity_poly.type
_entity_poly.pdbx_seq_one_letter_code
_entity_poly.pdbx_strand_id
1 'polypeptide(L)' 'MYAGVPLICIPYAVDQFYNASLIEHLGIGIYVHSQQDFAKALRSALKSILIDNYE' A
#
# COMPACT_ATOMS: atom_id res chain seq x y z
N MET A 1 3.41 -9.97 -8.40
CA MET A 1 4.81 -9.86 -7.90
C MET A 1 5.90 -10.18 -8.94
N TYR A 2 5.58 -10.44 -10.21
CA TYR A 2 6.60 -10.84 -11.20
C TYR A 2 7.71 -9.79 -11.43
N ALA A 3 7.36 -8.50 -11.48
CA ALA A 3 8.32 -7.42 -11.74
C ALA A 3 9.06 -6.92 -10.48
N GLY A 4 8.81 -7.49 -9.30
CA GLY A 4 9.45 -7.05 -8.06
C GLY A 4 9.13 -5.61 -7.62
N VAL A 5 8.05 -5.01 -8.13
CA VAL A 5 7.64 -3.65 -7.77
C VAL A 5 6.74 -3.67 -6.52
N PRO A 6 7.03 -2.84 -5.49
CA PRO A 6 6.17 -2.73 -4.31
C PRO A 6 4.82 -2.11 -4.66
N LEU A 7 3.76 -2.57 -3.99
CA LEU A 7 2.38 -2.13 -4.25
C LEU A 7 1.92 -1.08 -3.24
N ILE A 8 1.20 -0.06 -3.70
CA ILE A 8 0.35 0.78 -2.83
C ILE A 8 -1.09 0.37 -3.10
N CYS A 9 -1.74 -0.23 -2.10
CA CYS A 9 -3.09 -0.76 -2.23
C CYS A 9 -4.12 0.25 -1.72
N ILE A 10 -5.07 0.60 -2.59
CA ILE A 10 -6.21 1.48 -2.29
C ILE A 10 -7.48 0.70 -2.69
N PRO A 11 -7.98 -0.20 -1.84
CA PRO A 11 -9.10 -1.06 -2.18
C PRO A 11 -10.42 -0.28 -2.24
N TYR A 12 -11.27 -0.65 -3.18
CA TYR A 12 -12.59 -0.04 -3.38
C TYR A 12 -13.73 -0.98 -3.01
N ALA A 13 -13.67 -2.25 -3.42
CA ALA A 13 -14.76 -3.20 -3.20
C ALA A 13 -14.30 -4.67 -3.15
N VAL A 14 -15.14 -5.50 -2.54
CA VAL A 14 -15.08 -6.98 -2.58
C VAL A 14 -13.76 -7.52 -2.02
N ASP A 15 -12.98 -8.24 -2.82
CA ASP A 15 -11.81 -9.00 -2.44
C ASP A 15 -10.55 -8.12 -2.30
N GLN A 16 -10.59 -6.89 -2.83
CA GLN A 16 -9.48 -5.97 -2.78
C GLN A 16 -9.03 -5.68 -1.34
N PHE A 17 -9.96 -5.67 -0.38
CA PHE A 17 -9.64 -5.46 1.03
C PHE A 17 -8.80 -6.61 1.61
N TYR A 18 -9.18 -7.85 1.30
CA TYR A 18 -8.43 -9.03 1.72
C TYR A 18 -7.07 -9.08 1.03
N ASN A 19 -7.03 -8.83 -0.27
CA ASN A 19 -5.78 -8.81 -1.05
C ASN A 19 -4.83 -7.72 -0.54
N ALA A 20 -5.32 -6.51 -0.29
CA ALA A 20 -4.51 -5.42 0.26
C ALA A 20 -3.92 -5.77 1.64
N SER A 21 -4.73 -6.37 2.51
CA SER A 21 -4.25 -6.85 3.83
C SER A 21 -3.21 -7.94 3.70
N LEU A 22 -3.36 -8.87 2.75
CA LEU A 22 -2.38 -9.93 2.48
C LEU A 22 -1.06 -9.36 1.94
N ILE A 23 -1.12 -8.39 1.01
CA ILE A 23 0.05 -7.69 0.47
C ILE A 23 0.85 -7.00 1.59
N GLU A 24 0.17 -6.29 2.48
CA GLU A 24 0.81 -5.63 3.61
C GLU A 24 1.39 -6.63 4.61
N HIS A 25 0.64 -7.68 4.95
CA HIS A 25 1.12 -8.74 5.85
C HIS A 25 2.38 -9.45 5.33
N LEU A 26 2.49 -9.62 4.02
CA LEU A 26 3.65 -10.22 3.36
C LEU A 26 4.84 -9.26 3.20
N GLY A 27 4.70 -7.97 3.57
CA GLY A 27 5.79 -6.98 3.49
C GLY A 27 6.15 -6.55 2.07
N ILE A 28 5.23 -6.70 1.12
CA ILE A 28 5.45 -6.49 -0.33
C ILE A 28 4.63 -5.32 -0.89
N GLY A 29 4.03 -4.55 0.00
CA GLY A 29 3.29 -3.34 -0.31
C GLY A 29 2.70 -2.69 0.94
N ILE A 30 2.06 -1.55 0.74
CA ILE A 30 1.44 -0.74 1.79
C ILE A 30 -0.05 -0.69 1.53
N TYR A 31 -0.87 -0.99 2.53
CA TYR A 31 -2.31 -0.78 2.46
C TYR A 31 -2.65 0.61 3.03
N VAL A 32 -3.13 1.50 2.17
CA VAL A 32 -3.60 2.84 2.57
C VAL A 32 -4.98 2.75 3.24
N HIS A 33 -4.97 2.74 4.57
CA HIS A 33 -6.16 2.88 5.39
C HIS A 33 -6.45 4.36 5.68
N SER A 34 -7.35 5.02 4.95
CA SER A 34 -7.79 6.35 5.41
C SER A 34 -9.17 6.73 4.90
N GLN A 35 -10.11 6.82 5.85
CA GLN A 35 -11.41 7.45 5.62
C GLN A 35 -11.39 8.97 5.91
N GLN A 36 -10.37 9.50 6.60
CA GLN A 36 -10.35 10.89 7.09
C GLN A 36 -9.25 11.78 6.47
N ASP A 37 -8.12 11.24 6.03
CA ASP A 37 -7.05 12.01 5.37
C ASP A 37 -6.26 11.12 4.37
N PHE A 38 -6.89 10.86 3.23
CA PHE A 38 -6.33 9.99 2.20
C PHE A 38 -5.05 10.58 1.58
N ALA A 39 -5.02 11.89 1.32
CA ALA A 39 -3.90 12.55 0.68
C ALA A 39 -2.61 12.43 1.51
N LYS A 40 -2.71 12.63 2.83
CA LYS A 40 -1.57 12.47 3.74
C LYS A 40 -1.11 11.01 3.79
N ALA A 41 -2.04 10.06 3.87
CA ALA A 41 -1.71 8.64 3.92
C ALA A 41 -1.02 8.17 2.63
N LEU A 42 -1.55 8.56 1.46
CA LEU A 42 -0.94 8.26 0.16
C LEU A 42 0.44 8.91 0.03
N ARG A 43 0.61 10.17 0.45
CA ARG A 43 1.91 10.85 0.44
C ARG A 43 2.94 10.11 1.31
N SER A 44 2.52 9.61 2.47
CA SER A 44 3.40 8.82 3.35
C SER A 44 3.81 7.51 2.69
N ALA A 45 2.88 6.79 2.06
CA ALA A 45 3.17 5.54 1.35
C ALA A 45 4.14 5.76 0.17
N LEU A 46 3.91 6.82 -0.62
CA LEU A 46 4.83 7.19 -1.71
C LEU A 46 6.22 7.55 -1.21
N LYS A 47 6.32 8.31 -0.10
CA LYS A 47 7.61 8.65 0.52
C LYS A 47 8.36 7.40 0.97
N SER A 48 7.66 6.48 1.63
CA SER A 48 8.23 5.22 2.11
C SER A 48 8.80 4.37 0.96
N ILE A 49 8.10 4.29 -0.17
CA ILE A 49 8.53 3.46 -1.31
C ILE A 49 9.62 4.13 -2.15
N LEU A 50 9.49 5.42 -2.43
CA LEU A 50 10.34 6.10 -3.42
C LEU A 50 11.59 6.75 -2.82
N ILE A 51 11.60 7.03 -1.51
CA ILE A 51 12.63 7.84 -0.86
C ILE A 51 13.30 7.10 0.29
N ASP A 52 12.51 6.49 1.19
CA ASP A 52 13.05 5.98 2.45
C ASP A 52 13.71 4.59 2.32
N ASN A 53 13.99 4.11 1.09
CA ASN A 53 14.42 2.74 0.75
C ASN A 53 13.53 1.70 1.44
N TYR A 54 12.46 1.29 0.77
CA TYR A 54 11.54 0.26 1.25
C TYR A 54 12.31 -1.04 1.57
N GLU A 55 12.63 -1.25 2.85
CA GLU A 55 13.27 -2.45 3.41
C GLU A 55 12.28 -3.33 4.17
#